data_AF-A0A928RZW5-F1
#
_entry.id   AF-A0A928RZW5-F1
#
_cell.length_a   1.000
_cell.length_b   1.000
_cell.length_c   1.000
_cell.angle_alpha   90.00
_cell.angle_beta   90.00
_cell.angle_gamma   90.00
#
_symmetry.space_group_name_H-M   'P 1'
#
loop_
_entity.id
_entity.type
_entity.pdbx_description
1 polymer ?
#
loop_
_entity_poly.entity_id
_entity_poly.type
_entity_poly.pdbx_seq_one_letter_code
_entity_poly.pdbx_strand_id
1 'polypeptide(L)' 'MGSGASAEKKSPGYYRRGKSRVLLREPEACMECNKVFVSLYPIRSCKEHEGLDEI' A
#
# COMPACT_ATOMS: atom_id res chain seq x y z
N MET A 1 -35.47 -2.97 16.28
CA MET A 1 -34.50 -1.86 16.27
C MET A 1 -33.15 -2.47 16.59
N GLY A 2 -32.16 -2.67 15.72
CA GLY A 2 -31.84 -2.22 14.37
C GLY A 2 -30.30 -2.19 14.29
N SER A 3 -29.70 -3.12 13.52
CA SER A 3 -28.37 -3.10 12.84
C SER A 3 -27.10 -2.70 13.66
N GLY A 4 -25.99 -3.45 13.74
CA GLY A 4 -25.35 -4.37 12.80
C GLY A 4 -24.47 -3.61 11.79
N ALA A 5 -23.12 -3.61 11.98
CA ALA A 5 -22.03 -3.40 11.00
C ALA A 5 -20.85 -2.64 11.62
N SER A 6 -19.58 -2.84 11.30
CA SER A 6 -18.83 -3.87 10.59
C SER A 6 -17.36 -3.53 10.81
N ALA A 7 -16.53 -4.53 11.09
CA ALA A 7 -15.08 -4.37 11.20
C ALA A 7 -14.53 -3.69 9.93
N GLU A 8 -13.87 -2.54 10.12
CA GLU A 8 -13.24 -1.74 9.08
C GLU A 8 -12.00 -2.47 8.57
N LYS A 9 -12.21 -3.44 7.68
CA LYS A 9 -11.14 -4.06 6.90
C LYS A 9 -10.68 -3.02 5.90
N LYS A 10 -9.62 -2.27 6.23
CA LYS A 10 -8.87 -1.44 5.27
C LYS A 10 -8.29 -2.38 4.20
N SER A 11 -9.03 -2.59 3.12
CA SER A 11 -8.52 -3.21 1.91
C SER A 11 -7.47 -2.28 1.28
N PRO A 12 -6.32 -2.80 0.82
CA PRO A 12 -5.31 -1.99 0.17
C PRO A 12 -5.90 -1.46 -1.14
N GLY A 13 -5.81 -0.14 -1.33
CA GLY A 13 -6.50 0.58 -2.39
C GLY A 13 -6.05 0.11 -3.76
N TYR A 14 -6.91 -0.62 -4.46
CA TYR A 14 -6.79 -0.77 -5.90
C TYR A 14 -7.08 0.60 -6.54
N TYR A 15 -6.02 1.28 -6.98
CA TYR A 15 -5.99 2.37 -7.97
C TYR A 15 -7.34 3.09 -8.19
N ARG A 16 -7.54 4.24 -7.52
CA ARG A 16 -8.66 5.16 -7.84
C ARG A 16 -8.53 5.65 -9.28
N ARG A 17 -9.34 5.07 -10.15
CA ARG A 17 -9.52 5.45 -11.56
C ARG A 17 -10.07 6.88 -11.64
N GLY A 18 -9.22 7.90 -11.84
CA GLY A 18 -9.74 9.24 -12.13
C GLY A 18 -8.84 10.46 -12.00
N LYS A 19 -7.55 10.36 -11.67
CA LYS A 19 -6.63 11.51 -11.66
C LYS A 19 -5.34 11.13 -12.38
N SER A 20 -4.71 12.11 -13.03
CA SER A 20 -3.57 12.03 -13.95
C SER A 20 -2.65 10.80 -13.76
N ARG A 21 -2.24 10.19 -14.87
CA ARG A 21 -1.36 9.00 -14.95
C ARG A 21 0.09 9.28 -14.51
N VAL A 22 0.28 10.06 -13.46
CA VAL A 22 1.56 10.17 -12.79
C VAL A 22 1.59 9.02 -11.79
N LEU A 23 2.47 8.05 -12.04
CA LEU A 23 2.80 7.03 -11.06
C LEU A 23 3.57 7.75 -9.94
N LEU A 24 2.84 8.31 -8.97
CA LEU A 24 3.44 8.85 -7.75
C LEU A 24 3.99 7.66 -6.97
N ARG A 25 5.22 7.80 -6.45
CA ARG A 25 5.73 6.83 -5.49
C ARG A 25 4.97 7.04 -4.19
N GLU A 26 4.32 5.99 -3.70
CA GLU A 26 3.54 5.99 -2.47
C GLU A 26 4.27 5.17 -1.39
N PRO A 27 4.07 5.49 -0.10
CA PRO A 27 4.55 4.67 1.02
C PRO A 27 3.92 3.28 1.02
N GLU A 28 4.75 2.24 0.89
CA GLU A 28 4.34 0.84 0.91
C GLU A 28 5.10 0.06 1.98
N ALA A 29 4.38 -0.76 2.75
CA ALA A 29 4.98 -1.60 3.79
C ALA A 29 5.38 -2.96 3.22
N CYS A 30 6.63 -3.36 3.45
CA CYS A 30 7.10 -4.70 3.10
C CYS A 30 6.41 -5.77 3.95
N MET A 31 5.83 -6.79 3.32
CA MET A 31 5.16 -7.87 4.05
C MET A 31 6.09 -8.81 4.83
N GLU A 32 7.41 -8.81 4.54
CA GLU A 32 8.38 -9.66 5.23
C GLU A 32 9.03 -8.96 6.43
N CYS A 33 9.50 -7.71 6.25
CA CYS A 33 10.21 -6.98 7.29
C CYS A 33 9.37 -5.89 7.96
N ASN A 34 8.14 -5.63 7.49
CA ASN A 34 7.20 -4.60 7.97
C ASN A 34 7.75 -3.15 7.96
N LYS A 35 8.85 -2.90 7.27
CA LYS A 35 9.39 -1.56 7.02
C LYS A 35 8.65 -0.87 5.89
N VAL A 36 8.59 0.45 5.93
CA VAL A 36 7.89 1.28 4.94
C VAL A 36 8.91 1.86 3.96
N PHE A 37 8.60 1.74 2.67
CA PHE A 37 9.46 2.23 1.60
C PHE A 37 8.64 3.02 0.58
N VAL A 38 9.30 3.93 -0.12
CA VAL A 38 8.68 4.70 -1.20
C VAL A 38 8.70 3.87 -2.49
N SER A 39 7.54 3.36 -2.93
CA SER A 39 7.42 2.46 -4.08
C SER A 39 6.31 2.87 -5.05
N LEU A 40 6.44 2.45 -6.30
CA LEU A 40 5.38 2.56 -7.31
C LEU A 40 4.38 1.39 -7.24
N TYR A 41 4.77 0.29 -6.58
CA TYR A 41 4.02 -0.95 -6.54
C TYR A 41 4.08 -1.57 -5.12
N PRO A 42 3.08 -2.38 -4.75
CA PRO A 42 3.09 -3.08 -3.45
C PRO A 42 4.31 -3.98 -3.27
N ILE A 43 4.87 -3.97 -2.07
CA ILE A 43 6.09 -4.69 -1.71
C ILE A 43 5.73 -5.96 -0.93
N ARG A 44 5.86 -7.12 -1.58
CA ARG A 44 5.52 -8.43 -1.01
C ARG A 44 6.72 -9.13 -0.38
N SER A 45 7.94 -8.79 -0.79
CA SER A 45 9.17 -9.41 -0.27
C SER A 45 10.33 -8.43 -0.18
N CYS A 46 11.36 -8.77 0.60
CA CYS A 46 12.53 -7.91 0.80
C CYS A 46 13.32 -7.64 -0.49
N LYS A 47 13.25 -8.54 -1.47
CA LYS A 47 13.89 -8.39 -2.77
C LYS A 47 13.27 -7.27 -3.62
N GLU A 48 12.00 -6.94 -3.39
CA GLU A 48 11.29 -5.93 -4.18
C GLU A 48 11.58 -4.49 -3.70
N HIS A 49 12.07 -4.33 -2.47
CA HIS A 49 12.46 -3.04 -1.91
C HIS A 49 13.98 -2.87 -1.75
N GLU A 50 14.76 -3.77 -2.33
CA GLU A 50 16.21 -3.66 -2.34
C GLU A 50 16.61 -2.40 -3.12
N GLY A 51 17.26 -1.45 -2.43
CA GLY A 51 17.64 -0.16 -3.00
C GLY A 51 16.53 0.90 -3.04
N LEU A 52 15.38 0.67 -2.41
CA LEU A 52 14.39 1.71 -2.13
C LEU A 52 14.75 2.47 -0.85
N ASP A 53 14.37 3.74 -0.79
CA ASP A 53 14.49 4.56 0.41
C ASP A 53 13.44 4.15 1.46
N GLU A 54 13.91 3.80 2.66
CA GLU A 54 13.08 3.58 3.86
C GLU A 54 12.62 4.93 4.44
N ILE A 55 11.37 5.01 4.89
CA ILE A 55 10.76 6.24 5.45
C ILE A 55 10.08 6.02 6.80
#